data_AF-A0A6I7PW06-F1
#
_entry.id   AF-A0A6I7PW06-F1
#
_cell.length_a   1.000
_cell.length_b   1.000
_cell.length_c   1.000
_cell.angle_alpha   90.00
_cell.angle_beta   90.00
_cell.angle_gamma   90.00
#
_symmetry.space_group_name_H-M   'P 1'
#
loop_
_entity.id
_entity.type
_entity.pdbx_description
1 polymer ?
#
loop_
_entity_poly.entity_id
_entity_poly.type
_entity_poly.pdbx_seq_one_letter_code
_entity_poly.pdbx_strand_id
1 'polypeptide(L)'
;MGMTSVRMPDDLLQRLDNTATRLRRSKGWIINDAVREYLERDELRQRRDQETREALAELDAGQVVDGDEVLAWIDSWGSENEHEPPR
;
A
#
# COMPACT_ATOMS: atom_id res chain seq x y z
N MET A 1 -16.59 22.00 3.13
CA MET A 1 -15.74 21.21 4.05
C MET A 1 -16.58 20.81 5.24
N GLY A 2 -16.61 19.52 5.59
CA GLY A 2 -17.24 19.03 6.81
C GLY A 2 -16.29 19.14 8.00
N MET A 3 -16.84 19.23 9.21
CA MET A 3 -16.06 19.22 10.45
C MET A 3 -16.44 17.99 11.27
N THR A 4 -15.43 17.22 11.67
CA THR A 4 -15.58 16.07 12.57
C THR A 4 -14.90 16.40 13.89
N SER A 5 -15.62 16.20 15.00
CA SER A 5 -15.04 16.31 16.34
C SER A 5 -14.57 14.94 16.81
N VAL A 6 -13.34 14.85 17.34
CA VAL A 6 -12.72 13.60 17.79
C VAL A 6 -12.30 13.78 19.24
N ARG A 7 -12.71 12.84 20.09
CA ARG A 7 -12.24 12.80 21.48
C ARG A 7 -10.81 12.26 21.49
N MET A 8 -9.89 13.01 22.07
CA MET A 8 -8.47 12.65 22.14
C MET A 8 -8.03 12.56 23.60
N PRO A 9 -7.26 11.52 23.99
CA PRO A 9 -6.61 11.47 25.29
C PRO A 9 -5.64 12.64 25.50
N ASP A 10 -5.49 13.09 26.75
CA ASP A 10 -4.65 14.25 27.09
C ASP A 10 -3.18 14.07 26.69
N ASP A 11 -2.64 12.85 26.81
CA ASP A 11 -1.26 12.53 26.40
C ASP A 11 -1.07 12.73 24.89
N LEU A 12 -2.06 12.33 24.09
CA LEU A 12 -2.01 12.46 22.64
C LEU A 12 -2.17 13.92 22.21
N LEU A 13 -3.04 14.68 22.88
CA LEU A 13 -3.17 16.13 22.68
C LEU A 13 -1.85 16.85 22.96
N GLN A 14 -1.19 16.52 24.07
CA GLN A 14 0.10 17.13 24.42
C GLN A 14 1.18 16.83 23.38
N ARG A 15 1.25 15.58 22.88
CA ARG A 15 2.19 15.18 21.82
C ARG A 15 1.89 15.91 20.51
N LEU A 16 0.62 16.08 20.17
CA LEU A 16 0.19 16.82 18.98
C LEU A 16 0.56 18.30 19.10
N ASP A 17 0.34 18.92 20.26
CA ASP A 17 0.72 20.32 20.52
C ASP A 17 2.24 20.53 20.40
N ASN A 18 3.04 19.68 21.02
CA ASN A 18 4.50 19.74 20.91
C ASN A 18 4.96 19.59 19.45
N THR A 19 4.30 18.72 18.68
CA THR A 19 4.61 18.50 17.25
C THR A 19 4.21 19.72 16.42
N ALA A 20 3.03 20.29 16.67
CA ALA A 20 2.55 21.51 16.03
C ALA A 20 3.52 22.69 16.23
N THR A 21 3.98 22.90 17.47
CA THR A 21 4.98 23.92 17.79
C THR A 21 6.30 23.66 17.07
N ARG A 22 6.83 22.42 17.13
CA ARG A 22 8.11 22.06 16.49
C ARG A 22 8.08 22.24 14.97
N LEU A 23 6.98 21.86 14.33
CA LEU A 23 6.81 21.96 12.88
C LEU A 23 6.31 23.35 12.42
N ARG A 24 5.96 24.24 13.34
CA ARG A 24 5.31 25.54 13.07
C ARG A 24 4.05 25.38 12.20
N ARG A 25 3.22 24.39 12.52
CA ARG A 25 1.97 24.08 11.83
C ARG A 25 0.81 24.06 12.81
N SER A 26 -0.42 24.25 12.32
CA SER A 26 -1.60 24.09 13.16
C SER A 26 -1.86 22.61 13.46
N LYS A 27 -2.50 22.33 14.60
CA LYS A 27 -2.96 20.96 14.94
C LYS A 27 -3.84 20.37 13.84
N GLY A 28 -4.77 21.16 13.30
CA GLY A 28 -5.66 20.74 12.23
C GLY A 28 -4.91 20.36 10.95
N TRP A 29 -3.83 21.06 10.61
CA TRP A 29 -2.99 20.69 9.47
C TRP A 29 -2.34 19.31 9.69
N ILE A 30 -1.77 19.07 10.88
CA ILE A 30 -1.14 17.78 11.22
C ILE A 30 -2.17 16.64 11.25
N ILE A 31 -3.36 16.88 11.82
CA ILE A 31 -4.44 15.88 11.86
C ILE A 31 -4.86 15.52 10.43
N ASN A 32 -5.08 16.51 9.57
CA ASN A 32 -5.48 16.25 8.18
C ASN A 32 -4.39 15.50 7.41
N ASP A 33 -3.13 15.83 7.64
CA ASP A 33 -1.99 15.16 7.01
C ASP A 33 -1.89 13.70 7.45
N ALA A 34 -1.99 13.45 8.75
CA ALA A 34 -1.97 12.10 9.32
C ALA A 34 -3.17 11.25 8.86
N VAL A 35 -4.36 11.85 8.76
CA VAL A 35 -5.56 11.15 8.24
C VAL A 35 -5.39 10.80 6.77
N ARG A 36 -4.82 11.69 5.95
CA ARG A 36 -4.54 11.40 4.54
C ARG A 36 -3.57 10.23 4.41
N GLU A 37 -2.44 10.28 5.10
CA GLU A 37 -1.44 9.20 5.07
C GLU A 37 -2.04 7.87 5.54
N TYR A 38 -2.86 7.90 6.60
CA TYR A 38 -3.54 6.70 7.08
C TYR A 38 -4.45 6.09 6.01
N LEU A 39 -5.28 6.90 5.37
CA LEU A 39 -6.23 6.43 4.34
C LEU A 39 -5.49 5.86 3.12
N GLU A 40 -4.43 6.53 2.65
CA GLU A 40 -3.61 6.03 1.54
C GLU A 40 -2.99 4.66 1.87
N ARG A 41 -2.52 4.47 3.11
CA ARG A 41 -1.95 3.20 3.58
C ARG A 41 -3.01 2.12 3.74
N ASP A 42 -4.21 2.48 4.18
CA ASP A 42 -5.33 1.54 4.32
C ASP A 42 -5.83 1.07 2.96
N GLU A 43 -6.01 1.98 2.00
CA GLU A 43 -6.39 1.65 0.62
C GLU A 43 -5.36 0.74 -0.05
N LEU A 44 -4.07 1.00 0.14
CA LEU A 44 -3.01 0.13 -0.37
C LEU A 44 -3.06 -1.27 0.25
N ARG A 45 -3.34 -1.37 1.55
CA ARG A 45 -3.49 -2.66 2.24
C ARG A 45 -4.68 -3.42 1.68
N GLN A 46 -5.84 -2.78 1.56
CA GLN A 46 -7.04 -3.41 1.02
C GLN A 46 -6.82 -3.92 -0.40
N ARG A 47 -6.13 -3.15 -1.24
CA ARG A 47 -5.78 -3.57 -2.60
C ARG A 47 -4.90 -4.83 -2.61
N ARG A 48 -3.82 -4.83 -1.82
CA ARG A 48 -2.92 -5.99 -1.72
C ARG A 48 -3.63 -7.23 -1.19
N ASP A 49 -4.51 -7.04 -0.21
CA ASP A 49 -5.31 -8.14 0.34
C ASP A 49 -6.25 -8.71 -0.73
N GLN A 50 -6.83 -7.85 -1.58
CA GLN A 50 -7.66 -8.29 -2.71
C GLN A 50 -6.84 -9.04 -3.76
N GLU A 51 -5.72 -8.48 -4.22
CA GLU A 51 -4.79 -9.11 -5.17
C GLU A 51 -4.31 -10.48 -4.66
N THR A 52 -4.02 -10.58 -3.35
CA THR A 52 -3.61 -11.85 -2.73
C THR A 52 -4.72 -12.89 -2.77
N ARG A 53 -5.97 -12.50 -2.51
CA ARG A 53 -7.12 -13.44 -2.58
C ARG A 53 -7.37 -13.90 -4.01
N GLU A 54 -7.23 -13.02 -4.98
CA GLU A 54 -7.36 -13.35 -6.41
C GLU A 54 -6.28 -14.35 -6.83
N ALA A 55 -5.02 -14.07 -6.50
CA ALA A 55 -3.91 -14.99 -6.78
C ALA A 55 -4.11 -16.36 -6.10
N LEU A 56 -4.58 -16.39 -4.85
CA LEU A 56 -4.89 -17.67 -4.18
C LEU A 56 -6.02 -18.44 -4.89
N ALA A 57 -7.04 -17.74 -5.40
CA ALA A 57 -8.12 -18.38 -6.16
C ALA A 57 -7.63 -18.93 -7.51
N GLU A 58 -6.71 -18.24 -8.19
CA GLU A 58 -6.06 -18.72 -9.41
C GLU A 58 -5.23 -19.98 -9.16
N LEU A 59 -4.46 -20.00 -8.05
CA LEU A 59 -3.73 -21.19 -7.62
C LEU A 59 -4.68 -22.38 -7.38
N ASP A 60 -5.77 -22.17 -6.66
CA ASP A 60 -6.79 -23.20 -6.38
C ASP A 60 -7.49 -23.69 -7.66
N ALA A 61 -7.64 -22.82 -8.67
CA ALA A 61 -8.16 -23.15 -9.99
C ALA A 61 -7.14 -23.82 -10.92
N GLY A 62 -5.88 -23.98 -10.47
CA GLY A 62 -4.79 -24.54 -11.28
C GLY A 62 -4.31 -23.62 -12.39
N GLN A 63 -4.60 -22.32 -12.32
CA GLN A 63 -4.13 -21.30 -13.26
C GLN A 63 -2.72 -20.87 -12.86
N VAL A 64 -1.77 -21.80 -13.00
CA VAL A 64 -0.36 -21.63 -12.67
C VAL A 64 0.50 -21.78 -13.91
N VAL A 65 1.62 -21.07 -13.92
CA VAL A 65 2.64 -21.19 -14.96
C VAL A 65 3.86 -21.89 -14.35
N ASP A 66 4.53 -22.73 -15.13
CA ASP A 66 5.72 -23.44 -14.68
C ASP A 66 6.87 -22.47 -14.37
N GLY A 67 7.52 -22.69 -13.22
CA GLY A 67 8.58 -21.81 -12.73
C GLY A 67 9.83 -21.84 -13.61
N ASP A 68 10.19 -23.00 -14.17
CA ASP A 68 11.36 -23.14 -15.02
C ASP A 68 11.13 -22.45 -16.38
N GLU A 69 9.90 -22.49 -16.91
CA GLU A 69 9.52 -21.74 -18.10
C GLU A 69 9.60 -20.22 -17.88
N VAL A 70 9.14 -19.73 -16.72
CA VAL A 70 9.25 -18.30 -16.36
C VAL A 70 10.71 -17.87 -16.23
N LEU A 71 11.55 -18.69 -15.59
CA LEU A 71 12.97 -18.38 -15.45
C LEU A 71 13.70 -18.37 -16.80
N ALA A 72 13.43 -19.36 -17.66
CA ALA A 72 13.99 -19.40 -19.01
C ALA A 72 13.55 -18.19 -19.85
N TRP A 73 12.32 -17.70 -19.66
CA TRP A 73 11.85 -16.47 -20.28
C TRP A 73 12.60 -15.24 -19.77
N ILE A 74 12.71 -15.05 -18.46
CA ILE A 74 13.43 -13.91 -17.85
C ILE A 74 14.90 -13.90 -18.28
N ASP A 75 15.57 -15.06 -18.31
CA ASP A 75 16.97 -15.17 -18.71
C ASP A 75 17.21 -14.80 -20.18
N SER A 76 16.18 -14.91 -21.02
CA SER A 76 16.27 -14.57 -22.44
C SER A 76 16.17 -13.06 -22.74
N TRP A 77 15.76 -12.25 -21.75
CA TRP A 77 15.54 -10.81 -21.94
C TRP A 77 16.79 -10.05 -22.36
N GLY A 78 16.67 -9.23 -23.40
CA GLY A 78 17.79 -8.45 -23.93
C GLY A 78 18.80 -9.27 -24.74
N SER A 79 18.49 -10.54 -25.02
CA SER A 79 19.19 -11.36 -26.01
C SER A 79 18.54 -11.25 -27.39
N GLU A 80 19.24 -11.71 -28.43
CA GLU A 80 18.66 -11.79 -29.79
C GLU A 80 17.55 -12.84 -29.90
N ASN A 81 17.44 -13.76 -28.94
CA ASN A 81 16.44 -14.83 -28.88
C ASN A 81 15.56 -14.71 -27.62
N GLU A 82 15.00 -13.53 -27.40
CA GLU A 82 14.04 -13.32 -26.31
C GLU A 82 12.80 -14.22 -26.51
N HIS A 83 12.48 -15.00 -25.49
CA HIS A 83 11.35 -15.94 -25.49
C HIS A 83 10.02 -15.20 -25.29
N GLU A 84 8.92 -15.81 -25.72
CA GLU A 84 7.58 -15.29 -25.39
C GLU A 84 7.23 -15.56 -23.90
N PRO A 85 6.46 -14.66 -23.25
CA PRO A 85 6.00 -14.88 -21.89
C PRO A 85 5.15 -16.17 -21.81
N PRO A 86 5.44 -17.06 -20.84
CA PRO A 86 4.66 -18.27 -20.62
C PRO A 86 3.24 -17.93 -20.12
N ARG A 87 2.26 -18.81 -20.36
CA ARG A 87 0.81 -18.56 -20.17
C ARG A 87 0.15 -19.57 -19.27
#